data_AF-A0A6A4W1X0-F1
#
_entry.id   AF-A0A6A4W1X0-F1
#
_cell.length_a   1.000
_cell.length_b   1.000
_cell.length_c   1.000
_cell.angle_alpha   90.00
_cell.angle_beta   90.00
_cell.angle_gamma   90.00
#
_symmetry.space_group_name_H-M   'P 1'
#
loop_
_entity.id
_entity.type
_entity.pdbx_description
1 polymer ?
#
loop_
_entity_poly.entity_id
_entity_poly.type
_entity_poly.pdbx_seq_one_letter_code
_entity_poly.pdbx_strand_id
1 'polypeptide(L)'
;MTHLIIPPQTGTSCTVEMQDDLQVGLYLIEHNLQTIGGAVLSREERRRRRRATQKYRLAHATRERVRVEAFNTAFCELRKLLPTLPPDKKLSKIEILKLAVCYIAYLNHVLGSA
;
A
#
# COMPACT_ATOMS: atom_id res chain seq x y z
N MET A 1 -25.64 9.20 -18.36
CA MET A 1 -24.96 8.02 -17.79
C MET A 1 -23.55 7.97 -18.34
N THR A 2 -22.60 8.62 -17.68
CA THR A 2 -21.18 8.55 -18.07
C THR A 2 -20.60 7.25 -17.50
N HIS A 3 -20.26 6.31 -18.38
CA HIS A 3 -19.58 5.08 -18.01
C HIS A 3 -18.15 5.39 -17.55
N LEU A 4 -17.84 5.06 -16.29
CA LEU A 4 -16.51 5.11 -15.72
C LEU A 4 -15.70 3.93 -16.30
N ILE A 5 -14.87 4.21 -17.31
CA ILE A 5 -13.92 3.23 -17.86
C ILE A 5 -12.79 3.08 -16.84
N ILE A 6 -12.75 1.93 -16.15
CA ILE A 6 -11.64 1.53 -15.29
C ILE A 6 -10.53 1.01 -16.21
N PRO A 7 -9.32 1.59 -16.23
CA PRO A 7 -8.24 1.09 -17.06
C PRO A 7 -7.78 -0.30 -16.59
N PRO A 8 -7.35 -1.18 -17.52
CA PRO A 8 -7.01 -2.56 -17.22
C PRO A 8 -5.72 -2.67 -16.40
N GLN A 9 -5.72 -3.56 -15.41
CA GLN A 9 -4.54 -3.92 -14.63
C GLN A 9 -3.70 -4.91 -15.44
N THR A 10 -2.86 -4.40 -16.34
CA THR A 10 -1.83 -5.20 -16.98
C THR A 10 -0.69 -5.44 -15.99
N GLY A 11 -0.55 -6.70 -15.57
CA GLY A 11 0.62 -7.17 -14.84
C GLY A 11 1.89 -6.80 -15.60
N THR A 12 2.79 -6.11 -14.91
CA THR A 12 4.14 -5.87 -15.42
C THR A 12 5.11 -6.39 -14.38
N SER A 13 6.04 -7.18 -14.90
CA SER A 13 7.13 -7.88 -14.25
C SER A 13 7.85 -7.05 -13.19
N CYS A 14 8.31 -7.76 -12.16
CA CYS A 14 9.13 -7.29 -11.05
C CYS A 14 10.44 -6.64 -11.54
N THR A 15 10.42 -5.34 -11.83
CA THR A 15 11.58 -4.43 -11.78
C THR A 15 11.04 -3.00 -11.73
N VAL A 16 10.71 -2.51 -10.55
CA VAL A 16 10.59 -1.06 -10.35
C VAL A 16 11.51 -0.72 -9.20
N GLU A 17 12.76 -0.50 -9.63
CA GLU A 17 13.72 0.47 -9.10
C GLU A 17 13.39 1.06 -7.74
N MET A 18 14.30 0.76 -6.82
CA MET A 18 14.42 1.31 -5.49
C MET A 18 14.93 2.77 -5.58
N GLN A 19 14.21 3.63 -6.31
CA GLN A 19 14.50 5.03 -6.55
C GLN A 19 13.12 5.66 -6.86
N ASP A 20 12.47 6.44 -6.01
CA ASP A 20 12.83 7.82 -5.77
C ASP A 20 11.83 8.47 -4.78
N ASP A 21 12.22 8.62 -3.52
CA ASP A 21 11.60 9.64 -2.65
C ASP A 21 11.99 11.06 -3.11
N LEU A 22 13.05 11.18 -3.94
CA LEU A 22 13.58 12.44 -4.44
C LEU A 22 12.78 12.99 -5.64
N GLN A 23 12.29 12.13 -6.53
CA GLN A 23 11.47 12.51 -7.70
C GLN A 23 10.10 13.08 -7.30
N VAL A 24 9.50 12.55 -6.22
CA VAL A 24 8.28 13.11 -5.64
C VAL A 24 8.56 14.48 -5.04
N GLY A 25 9.72 14.68 -4.42
CA GLY A 25 10.18 15.99 -3.95
C GLY A 25 10.39 17.00 -5.08
N LEU A 26 10.99 16.57 -6.19
CA LEU A 26 11.39 17.44 -7.31
C LEU A 26 10.20 17.87 -8.19
N TYR A 27 9.25 16.98 -8.50
CA TYR A 27 7.99 17.33 -9.19
C TYR A 27 7.18 18.40 -8.42
N LEU A 28 7.47 18.56 -7.13
CA LEU A 28 6.76 19.42 -6.21
C LEU A 28 7.48 20.76 -5.94
N ILE A 29 8.71 20.95 -6.41
CA ILE A 29 9.50 22.18 -6.24
C ILE A 29 9.27 23.17 -7.40
N GLU A 30 8.95 22.70 -8.62
CA GLU A 30 8.96 23.59 -9.79
C GLU A 30 7.70 24.46 -10.00
N HIS A 31 6.58 24.22 -9.32
CA HIS A 31 5.37 25.04 -9.51
C HIS A 31 4.60 25.35 -8.22
N ASN A 32 4.83 26.52 -7.62
CA ASN A 32 3.80 27.55 -7.36
C ASN A 32 4.34 28.68 -6.46
N LEU A 33 4.72 29.79 -7.11
CA LEU A 33 4.71 31.11 -6.51
C LEU A 33 3.24 31.57 -6.43
N GLN A 34 2.67 31.75 -5.24
CA GLN A 34 1.46 32.55 -5.04
C GLN A 34 1.26 32.87 -3.54
N THR A 35 1.75 34.05 -3.15
CA THR A 35 1.22 34.79 -2.00
C THR A 35 0.28 35.84 -2.55
N ILE A 36 -1.04 35.66 -2.38
CA ILE A 36 -2.01 36.74 -2.58
C ILE A 36 -3.04 36.68 -1.43
N GLY A 37 -3.13 37.76 -0.66
CA GLY A 37 -4.17 38.01 0.34
C GLY A 37 -3.68 37.98 1.79
N GLY A 38 -3.29 39.15 2.32
CA GLY A 38 -2.82 39.37 3.68
C GLY A 38 -3.87 39.21 4.78
N ALA A 39 -4.34 37.98 5.01
CA ALA A 39 -5.11 37.60 6.20
C ALA A 39 -4.36 36.51 6.98
N VAL A 40 -4.20 36.69 8.29
CA VAL A 40 -3.60 35.67 9.17
C VAL A 40 -4.58 34.51 9.33
N LEU A 41 -4.49 33.52 8.46
CA LEU A 41 -5.27 32.29 8.59
C LEU A 41 -4.86 31.57 9.89
N SER A 42 -5.86 31.13 10.66
CA SER A 42 -5.65 30.21 11.79
C SER A 42 -4.79 29.01 11.37
N ARG A 43 -4.00 28.49 12.30
CA ARG A 43 -3.16 27.30 12.09
C ARG A 43 -3.96 26.13 11.49
N GLU A 44 -5.22 26.00 11.91
CA GLU A 44 -6.15 24.98 11.42
C GLU A 44 -6.55 25.21 9.95
N GLU A 45 -6.88 26.45 9.60
CA GLU A 45 -7.25 26.82 8.23
C GLU A 45 -6.09 26.61 7.24
N ARG A 46 -4.85 26.90 7.67
CA ARG A 46 -3.64 26.60 6.88
C ARG A 46 -3.46 25.09 6.67
N ARG A 47 -3.76 24.26 7.67
CA ARG A 47 -3.68 22.80 7.56
C ARG A 47 -4.74 22.26 6.61
N ARG A 48 -5.98 22.75 6.72
CA ARG A 48 -7.09 22.38 5.82
C ARG A 48 -6.76 22.70 4.37
N ARG A 49 -6.31 23.93 4.08
CA ARG A 49 -5.90 24.32 2.72
C ARG A 49 -4.78 23.45 2.16
N ARG A 50 -3.74 23.15 2.96
CA ARG A 50 -2.67 22.24 2.55
C ARG A 50 -3.21 20.85 2.21
N ARG A 51 -4.07 20.27 3.06
CA ARG A 51 -4.69 18.95 2.83
C ARG A 51 -5.62 18.94 1.62
N ALA A 52 -6.25 20.06 1.30
CA ALA A 52 -7.10 20.24 0.13
C ALA A 52 -6.31 20.42 -1.18
N THR A 53 -4.98 20.56 -1.15
CA THR A 53 -4.19 20.59 -2.38
C THR A 53 -4.14 19.21 -3.05
N GLN A 54 -4.20 19.18 -4.38
CA GLN A 54 -4.02 17.95 -5.15
C GLN A 54 -2.67 17.28 -4.84
N LYS A 55 -1.62 18.09 -4.69
CA LYS A 55 -0.27 17.70 -4.24
C LYS A 55 -0.30 16.86 -2.96
N TYR A 56 -0.96 17.35 -1.90
CA TYR A 56 -1.05 16.63 -0.64
C TYR A 56 -1.83 15.31 -0.79
N ARG A 57 -2.97 15.35 -1.49
CA ARG A 57 -3.80 14.15 -1.70
C ARG A 57 -3.05 13.06 -2.45
N LEU A 58 -2.36 13.41 -3.54
CA LEU A 58 -1.57 12.46 -4.33
C LEU A 58 -0.43 11.86 -3.50
N ALA A 59 0.34 12.69 -2.80
CA ALA A 59 1.42 12.20 -1.94
C ALA A 59 0.90 11.24 -0.84
N HIS A 60 -0.25 11.56 -0.24
CA HIS A 60 -0.87 10.69 0.77
C HIS A 60 -1.39 9.39 0.16
N ALA A 61 -2.02 9.43 -1.01
CA ALA A 61 -2.50 8.24 -1.72
C ALA A 61 -1.34 7.32 -2.11
N THR A 62 -0.23 7.87 -2.62
CA THR A 62 0.97 7.09 -2.95
C THR A 62 1.56 6.41 -1.72
N ARG A 63 1.72 7.14 -0.60
CA ARG A 63 2.23 6.55 0.65
C ARG A 63 1.35 5.41 1.14
N GLU A 64 0.03 5.59 1.09
CA GLU A 64 -0.89 4.55 1.51
C GLU A 64 -0.85 3.32 0.58
N ARG A 65 -0.70 3.54 -0.74
CA ARG A 65 -0.50 2.45 -1.71
C ARG A 65 0.75 1.64 -1.39
N VAL A 66 1.90 2.30 -1.15
CA VAL A 66 3.15 1.65 -0.77
C VAL A 66 2.99 0.85 0.52
N ARG A 67 2.32 1.43 1.53
CA ARG A 67 2.05 0.75 2.80
C ARG A 67 1.22 -0.53 2.60
N VAL A 68 0.17 -0.46 1.78
CA VAL A 68 -0.70 -1.61 1.47
C VAL A 68 0.02 -2.66 0.62
N GLU A 69 0.89 -2.23 -0.30
CA GLU A 69 1.73 -3.11 -1.10
C GLU A 69 2.70 -3.90 -0.22
N ALA A 70 3.43 -3.23 0.67
CA ALA A 70 4.32 -3.89 1.64
C ALA A 70 3.57 -4.91 2.50
N PHE A 71 2.35 -4.57 2.96
CA PHE A 71 1.49 -5.49 3.68
C PHE A 71 1.08 -6.71 2.82
N ASN A 72 0.72 -6.50 1.56
CA ASN A 72 0.33 -7.59 0.67
C ASN A 72 1.52 -8.51 0.33
N THR A 73 2.72 -7.95 0.15
CA THR A 73 3.96 -8.73 -0.03
C THR A 73 4.20 -9.66 1.16
N ALA A 74 4.06 -9.17 2.40
CA ALA A 74 4.18 -10.03 3.59
C ALA A 74 3.13 -11.16 3.61
N PHE A 75 1.90 -10.90 3.16
CA PHE A 75 0.87 -11.94 3.01
C PHE A 75 1.22 -12.98 1.94
N CYS A 76 1.82 -12.56 0.83
CA CYS A 76 2.30 -13.47 -0.21
C CYS A 76 3.44 -14.36 0.31
N GLU A 77 4.40 -13.80 1.05
CA GLU A 77 5.48 -14.59 1.65
C GLU A 77 4.93 -15.61 2.67
N LEU A 78 4.01 -15.19 3.54
CA LEU A 78 3.34 -16.11 4.46
C LEU A 78 2.62 -17.24 3.69
N ARG A 79 1.88 -16.92 2.63
CA ARG A 79 1.15 -17.93 1.82
C ARG A 79 2.06 -19.01 1.22
N LYS A 80 3.30 -18.68 0.84
CA LYS A 80 4.26 -19.65 0.29
C LYS A 80 4.66 -20.73 1.30
N LEU A 81 4.61 -20.41 2.59
CA LEU A 81 4.96 -21.34 3.67
C LEU A 81 3.80 -22.26 4.07
N LEU A 82 2.57 -21.96 3.61
CA LEU A 82 1.38 -22.69 4.02
C LEU A 82 1.11 -23.90 3.11
N PRO A 83 0.86 -25.09 3.70
CA PRO A 83 0.54 -26.27 2.91
C PRO A 83 -0.88 -26.18 2.34
N THR A 84 -1.03 -26.34 1.02
CA THR A 84 -2.33 -26.40 0.33
C THR A 84 -2.37 -27.48 -0.74
N LEU A 85 -3.56 -28.05 -0.96
CA LEU A 85 -3.86 -28.92 -2.10
C LEU A 85 -5.02 -28.30 -2.92
N PRO A 86 -4.82 -27.96 -4.20
CA PRO A 86 -3.55 -27.93 -4.93
C PRO A 86 -2.58 -26.83 -4.40
N PRO A 87 -1.27 -26.88 -4.73
CA PRO A 87 -0.27 -25.92 -4.24
C PRO A 87 -0.59 -24.45 -4.58
N ASP A 88 -1.29 -24.22 -5.69
CA ASP A 88 -1.69 -22.91 -6.22
C ASP A 88 -3.08 -22.46 -5.75
N LYS A 89 -3.71 -23.17 -4.80
CA LYS A 89 -5.01 -22.79 -4.23
C LYS A 89 -5.00 -21.33 -3.77
N LYS A 90 -5.85 -20.50 -4.36
CA LYS A 90 -6.03 -19.11 -3.91
C LYS A 90 -6.66 -19.11 -2.53
N LEU A 91 -6.02 -18.41 -1.59
CA LEU A 91 -6.51 -18.22 -0.22
C LEU A 91 -6.80 -16.74 0.01
N SER A 92 -7.90 -16.44 0.67
CA SER A 92 -8.18 -15.11 1.22
C SER A 92 -7.27 -14.78 2.39
N LYS A 93 -7.16 -13.49 2.76
CA LYS A 93 -6.35 -13.05 3.90
C LYS A 93 -6.73 -13.75 5.21
N ILE A 94 -8.02 -13.95 5.45
CA ILE A 94 -8.49 -14.63 6.66
C ILE A 94 -8.14 -16.12 6.65
N GLU A 95 -8.24 -16.79 5.50
CA GLU A 95 -7.83 -18.19 5.38
C GLU A 95 -6.33 -18.37 5.58
N ILE A 96 -5.49 -17.47 5.05
CA ILE A 96 -4.04 -17.45 5.27
C ILE A 96 -3.74 -17.38 6.78
N LEU A 97 -4.38 -16.46 7.51
CA LEU A 97 -4.15 -16.32 8.95
C LEU A 97 -4.60 -17.56 9.74
N LYS A 98 -5.80 -18.09 9.44
CA LYS A 98 -6.30 -19.30 10.12
C LYS A 98 -5.40 -20.50 9.86
N LEU A 99 -4.99 -20.71 8.61
CA LEU A 99 -4.13 -21.82 8.23
C LEU A 99 -2.73 -21.70 8.84
N ALA A 100 -2.17 -20.49 8.92
CA ALA A 100 -0.89 -20.25 9.59
C ALA A 100 -0.94 -20.65 11.07
N VAL A 101 -1.98 -20.24 11.80
CA VAL A 101 -2.16 -20.62 13.22
C VAL A 101 -2.27 -22.14 13.36
N CYS A 102 -3.11 -22.78 12.54
CA CYS A 102 -3.24 -24.25 12.56
C CYS A 102 -1.93 -24.95 12.23
N TYR A 103 -1.16 -24.45 11.27
CA TYR A 103 0.07 -25.08 10.83
C TYR A 103 1.18 -24.96 11.88
N ILE A 104 1.32 -23.81 12.54
CA ILE A 104 2.22 -23.66 13.70
C ILE A 104 1.86 -24.65 14.80
N ALA A 105 0.57 -24.76 15.14
CA ALA A 105 0.11 -25.70 16.17
C ALA A 105 0.40 -27.17 15.79
N TYR A 106 0.18 -27.54 14.52
CA TYR A 106 0.51 -28.85 14.00
C TYR A 106 2.00 -29.17 14.11
N LEU A 107 2.87 -28.26 13.67
CA LEU A 107 4.32 -28.45 13.75
C LEU A 107 4.79 -28.58 15.20
N ASN A 108 4.27 -27.75 16.12
CA ASN A 108 4.56 -27.87 17.55
C ASN A 108 4.15 -29.23 18.13
N HIS A 109 3.00 -29.78 17.69
CA HIS A 109 2.58 -31.11 18.11
C HIS A 109 3.53 -32.20 17.59
N VAL A 110 3.88 -32.15 16.31
CA VAL A 110 4.79 -33.12 15.67
C VAL A 110 6.19 -33.08 16.27
N LEU A 111 6.71 -31.89 16.59
CA LEU A 111 8.06 -31.71 17.11
C LEU A 111 8.16 -31.86 18.64
N GLY A 112 7.08 -31.57 19.36
CA GLY A 112 7.03 -31.60 20.83
C GLY A 112 6.55 -32.93 21.44
N SER A 113 6.27 -33.94 20.61
CA SER A 113 5.91 -35.29 21.04
C SER A 113 7.08 -36.29 20.90
N ALA A 114 8.30 -35.81 21.14
CA ALA A 114 9.51 -36.61 21.28
C ALA A 114 9.98 -36.66 22.74
#